data_AF-A0A662HX38-F1
#
_entry.id   AF-A0A662HX38-F1
#
_cell.length_a   1.000
_cell.length_b   1.000
_cell.length_c   1.000
_cell.angle_alpha   90.00
_cell.angle_beta   90.00
_cell.angle_gamma   90.00
#
_symmetry.space_group_name_H-M   'P 1'
#
loop_
_entity.id
_entity.type
_entity.pdbx_description
1 polymer ?
#
loop_
_entity_poly.entity_id
_entity_poly.type
_entity_poly.pdbx_seq_one_letter_code
_entity_poly.pdbx_strand_id
1 'polypeptide(L)'
;MGTENKCDEGSDLAKLYELMEEISILLKQNNIVHEVFLSIMPESESPLFIVLRVNRHDREKIRLISDKLRTVFYNSIDSGVSLLIEYG
;
A
#
# COMPACT_ATOMS: atom_id res chain seq x y z
N MET A 1 -18.86 -7.68 31.69
CA MET A 1 -17.72 -6.74 31.64
C MET A 1 -17.31 -6.65 30.19
N GLY A 2 -17.60 -5.53 29.54
CA GLY A 2 -17.25 -5.32 28.13
C GLY A 2 -15.76 -5.01 28.02
N THR A 3 -15.04 -5.80 27.25
CA THR A 3 -13.69 -5.44 26.80
C THR A 3 -13.83 -4.35 25.76
N GLU A 4 -13.67 -3.10 26.22
CA GLU A 4 -13.42 -1.97 25.33
C GLU A 4 -12.07 -2.23 24.65
N ASN A 5 -12.11 -2.71 23.41
CA ASN A 5 -10.94 -2.70 22.52
C ASN A 5 -10.57 -1.23 22.30
N LYS A 6 -9.63 -0.73 23.12
CA LYS A 6 -8.95 0.52 22.83
C LYS A 6 -8.11 0.28 21.58
N CYS A 7 -8.67 0.72 20.47
CA CYS A 7 -8.07 0.77 19.15
C CYS A 7 -6.60 1.25 19.25
N ASP A 8 -5.67 0.37 18.88
CA ASP A 8 -4.22 0.61 18.78
C ASP A 8 -3.89 1.43 17.51
N GLU A 9 -4.61 2.52 17.26
CA GLU A 9 -4.56 3.30 16.01
C GLU A 9 -3.14 3.80 15.65
N GLY A 10 -2.32 4.08 16.66
CA GLY A 10 -0.92 4.48 16.46
C GLY A 10 -0.02 3.34 15.98
N SER A 11 -0.32 2.09 16.34
CA SER A 11 0.42 0.91 15.88
C SER A 11 0.09 0.60 14.42
N ASP A 12 -1.15 0.80 14.01
CA ASP A 12 -1.60 0.47 12.66
C ASP A 12 -1.14 1.49 11.62
N LEU A 13 -1.04 2.78 11.99
CA LEU A 13 -0.45 3.79 11.11
C LEU A 13 1.06 3.59 10.92
N ALA A 14 1.79 3.17 11.96
CA ALA A 14 3.21 2.87 11.84
C ALA A 14 3.47 1.72 10.85
N LYS A 15 2.70 0.61 10.97
CA LYS A 15 2.75 -0.51 10.02
C LYS A 15 2.43 -0.09 8.58
N LEU A 16 1.48 0.84 8.41
CA LEU A 16 1.16 1.40 7.10
C LEU A 16 2.35 2.13 6.47
N TYR A 17 3.05 2.96 7.24
CA TYR A 17 4.25 3.64 6.76
C TYR A 17 5.39 2.68 6.45
N GLU A 18 5.60 1.66 7.30
CA GLU A 18 6.58 0.59 7.03
C GLU A 18 6.24 -0.14 5.72
N LEU A 19 4.98 -0.51 5.50
CA LEU A 19 4.55 -1.14 4.25
C LEU A 19 4.77 -0.22 3.03
N MET A 20 4.45 1.07 3.16
CA MET A 20 4.69 2.04 2.08
C MET A 20 6.18 2.15 1.74
N GLU A 21 7.05 2.12 2.75
CA GLU A 21 8.50 2.10 2.58
C GLU A 21 8.99 0.82 1.90
N GLU A 22 8.50 -0.36 2.32
CA GLU A 22 8.82 -1.65 1.70
C GLU A 22 8.42 -1.70 0.23
N ILE A 23 7.22 -1.22 -0.11
CA ILE A 23 6.75 -1.09 -1.49
C ILE A 23 7.69 -0.17 -2.28
N SER A 24 8.07 0.98 -1.70
CA SER A 24 8.98 1.91 -2.35
C SER A 24 10.36 1.28 -2.61
N ILE A 25 10.89 0.54 -1.65
CA ILE A 25 12.17 -0.17 -1.79
C ILE A 25 12.08 -1.21 -2.92
N LEU A 26 11.02 -2.02 -2.96
CA LEU A 26 10.80 -3.01 -4.02
C LEU A 26 10.81 -2.35 -5.41
N LEU A 27 10.14 -1.20 -5.55
CA LEU A 27 10.06 -0.49 -6.83
C LEU A 27 11.40 0.15 -7.23
N LYS A 28 12.15 0.71 -6.27
CA LYS A 28 13.52 1.22 -6.50
C LYS A 28 14.46 0.12 -6.98
N GLN A 29 14.42 -1.07 -6.36
CA GLN A 29 15.23 -2.22 -6.76
C GLN A 29 14.96 -2.68 -8.19
N ASN A 30 13.76 -2.41 -8.72
CA ASN A 30 13.37 -2.73 -10.10
C ASN A 30 13.50 -1.54 -11.07
N ASN A 31 14.17 -0.46 -10.66
CA ASN A 31 14.35 0.76 -11.46
C ASN A 31 13.01 1.33 -11.99
N ILE A 32 12.01 1.42 -11.11
CA ILE A 32 10.71 2.01 -11.39
C ILE A 32 10.61 3.35 -10.67
N VAL A 33 10.38 4.42 -11.41
CA VAL A 33 10.14 5.76 -10.83
C VAL A 33 8.69 5.82 -10.35
N HIS A 34 8.49 6.23 -9.10
CA HIS A 34 7.18 6.13 -8.46
C HIS A 34 7.00 7.12 -7.31
N GLU A 35 5.73 7.30 -6.91
CA GLU A 35 5.31 7.93 -5.67
C GLU A 35 4.43 6.94 -4.89
N VAL A 36 4.61 6.84 -3.57
CA VAL A 36 3.74 6.05 -2.68
C VAL A 36 3.14 7.00 -1.65
N PHE A 37 1.82 7.02 -1.52
CA PHE A 37 1.13 7.85 -0.54
C PHE A 37 -0.15 7.19 -0.03
N LEU A 38 -0.57 7.58 1.17
CA LEU A 38 -1.83 7.16 1.75
C LEU A 38 -2.95 8.08 1.26
N SER A 39 -4.07 7.51 0.85
CA SER A 39 -5.27 8.22 0.44
C SER A 39 -6.48 7.68 1.19
N ILE A 40 -7.45 8.56 1.45
CA ILE A 40 -8.70 8.19 2.11
C ILE A 40 -9.85 8.49 1.15
N MET A 41 -10.68 7.49 0.81
CA MET A 41 -11.93 7.75 0.09
C MET A 41 -13.09 7.82 1.11
N PRO A 42 -13.76 8.97 1.23
CA PRO A 42 -14.80 9.18 2.24
C PRO A 42 -16.09 8.35 2.02
N GLU A 43 -16.28 7.72 0.85
CA GLU A 43 -17.53 7.03 0.47
C GLU A 43 -17.38 5.52 0.23
N SER A 44 -16.24 4.90 0.57
CA SER A 44 -15.92 3.50 0.27
C SER A 44 -16.02 2.56 1.48
N GLU A 45 -16.40 1.29 1.25
CA GLU A 45 -16.35 0.21 2.25
C GLU A 45 -14.93 -0.05 2.78
N SER A 46 -13.90 0.33 2.01
CA SER A 46 -12.51 0.41 2.47
C SER A 46 -12.07 1.88 2.40
N PRO A 47 -11.99 2.59 3.53
CA PRO A 47 -11.70 4.01 3.54
C PRO A 47 -10.24 4.32 3.23
N LEU A 48 -9.30 3.39 3.42
CA LEU A 48 -7.85 3.60 3.30
C LEU A 48 -7.26 2.92 2.08
N PHE A 49 -6.46 3.69 1.33
CA PHE A 49 -5.73 3.24 0.15
C PHE A 49 -4.25 3.58 0.27
N ILE A 50 -3.38 2.63 -0.03
CA ILE A 50 -2.02 2.94 -0.45
C ILE A 50 -2.07 3.13 -1.96
N VAL A 51 -1.72 4.33 -2.41
CA VAL A 51 -1.67 4.68 -3.83
C VAL A 51 -0.23 4.62 -4.30
N LEU A 52 0.00 3.82 -5.33
CA LEU A 52 1.24 3.72 -6.07
C LEU A 52 1.06 4.46 -7.40
N ARG A 53 1.64 5.65 -7.52
CA ARG A 53 1.70 6.35 -8.81
C ARG A 53 2.99 5.99 -9.53
N VAL A 54 2.88 5.51 -10.75
CA VAL A 54 3.99 5.05 -11.58
C VAL A 54 3.89 5.63 -12.98
N ASN A 55 5.02 5.82 -13.64
CA ASN A 55 5.02 6.24 -15.04
C ASN A 55 4.40 5.14 -15.90
N ARG A 56 3.50 5.50 -16.83
CA ARG A 56 2.89 4.55 -17.79
C ARG A 56 3.90 3.73 -18.57
N HIS A 57 5.10 4.24 -18.83
CA HIS A 57 6.18 3.50 -19.49
C HIS A 57 6.71 2.31 -18.66
N ASP A 58 6.57 2.35 -17.33
CA ASP A 58 6.99 1.27 -16.43
C ASP A 58 5.90 0.21 -16.21
N ARG A 59 4.78 0.26 -16.97
CA ARG A 59 3.66 -0.69 -16.81
C ARG A 59 4.07 -2.16 -16.93
N GLU A 60 4.91 -2.51 -17.91
CA GLU A 60 5.40 -3.89 -18.04
C GLU A 60 6.30 -4.29 -16.88
N LYS A 61 7.10 -3.36 -16.33
CA LYS A 61 7.93 -3.65 -15.14
C LYS A 61 7.04 -3.94 -13.93
N ILE A 62 5.98 -3.16 -13.73
CA ILE A 62 4.97 -3.42 -12.68
C ILE A 62 4.33 -4.79 -12.88
N ARG A 63 3.98 -5.15 -14.11
CA ARG A 63 3.41 -6.47 -14.43
C ARG A 63 4.36 -7.61 -14.01
N LEU A 64 5.65 -7.47 -14.31
CA LEU A 64 6.68 -8.46 -13.98
C LEU A 64 6.89 -8.65 -12.46
N ILE A 65 6.62 -7.62 -11.65
CA ILE A 65 6.78 -7.69 -10.18
C ILE A 65 5.45 -7.79 -9.43
N SER A 66 4.33 -7.93 -10.14
CA SER A 66 2.99 -7.86 -9.55
C SER A 66 2.77 -8.87 -8.42
N ASP A 67 3.29 -10.09 -8.56
CA ASP A 67 3.20 -11.12 -7.51
C ASP A 67 4.04 -10.79 -6.27
N LYS A 68 5.22 -10.19 -6.46
CA LYS A 68 6.06 -9.71 -5.34
C LYS A 68 5.37 -8.56 -4.62
N LEU A 69 4.80 -7.62 -5.37
CA LEU A 69 4.08 -6.48 -4.83
C LEU A 69 2.85 -6.92 -4.02
N ARG A 70 2.09 -7.90 -4.53
CA ARG A 70 0.98 -8.53 -3.80
C ARG A 70 1.44 -9.22 -2.52
N THR A 71 2.54 -9.98 -2.60
CA THR A 71 3.10 -10.68 -1.43
C THR A 71 3.48 -9.68 -0.33
N VAL A 72 4.18 -8.60 -0.68
CA VAL A 72 4.53 -7.54 0.29
C VAL A 72 3.27 -6.89 0.87
N PHE A 73 2.30 -6.52 0.03
CA PHE A 73 1.09 -5.85 0.50
C PHE A 73 0.21 -6.70 1.42
N TYR A 74 -0.10 -7.93 1.03
CA TYR A 74 -1.05 -8.77 1.75
C TYR A 74 -0.45 -9.52 2.94
N ASN A 75 0.87 -9.64 3.04
CA ASN A 75 1.51 -10.22 4.22
C ASN A 75 1.68 -9.23 5.37
N SER A 76 1.61 -7.92 5.10
CA SER A 76 1.93 -6.89 6.08
C SER A 76 0.70 -6.24 6.73
N ILE A 77 -0.51 -6.41 6.19
CA ILE A 77 -1.74 -5.80 6.75
C ILE A 77 -2.92 -6.78 6.78
N ASP A 78 -3.47 -6.98 7.98
CA ASP A 78 -4.69 -7.73 8.26
C ASP A 78 -5.94 -6.85 8.02
N SER A 79 -6.38 -6.76 6.76
CA SER A 79 -7.70 -6.24 6.30
C SER A 79 -7.98 -4.72 6.43
N GLY A 80 -8.76 -4.18 5.48
CA GLY A 80 -9.29 -2.79 5.50
C GLY A 80 -8.51 -1.75 4.69
N VAL A 81 -7.35 -2.10 4.15
CA VAL A 81 -6.50 -1.23 3.33
C VAL A 81 -6.38 -1.82 1.94
N SER A 82 -6.56 -0.99 0.91
CA SER A 82 -6.47 -1.39 -0.50
C SER A 82 -5.24 -0.81 -1.19
N LEU A 83 -4.66 -1.55 -2.14
CA LEU A 83 -3.59 -1.06 -3.00
C LEU A 83 -4.18 -0.56 -4.32
N LEU A 84 -3.94 0.72 -4.63
CA LEU A 84 -4.31 1.33 -5.92
C LEU A 84 -3.05 1.63 -6.73
N ILE A 85 -3.01 1.24 -8.00
CA ILE A 85 -1.89 1.54 -8.90
C ILE A 85 -2.39 2.50 -9.99
N GLU A 86 -1.83 3.71 -10.00
CA GLU A 86 -2.12 4.75 -10.99
C GLU A 86 -0.98 4.86 -11.99
N TYR A 87 -1.30 4.81 -13.29
CA TYR A 87 -0.34 5.04 -14.37
C TYR A 87 -0.48 6.47 -14.88
N GLY A 88 0.47 7.33 -14.51
CA GLY A 88 0.60 8.71 -14.99
C GLY A 88 1.29 8.83 -16.34
#